data_AF-A0A661SJ02-F1
#
_entry.id   AF-A0A661SJ02-F1
#
_cell.length_a   1.000
_cell.length_b   1.000
_cell.length_c   1.000
_cell.angle_alpha   90.00
_cell.angle_beta   90.00
_cell.angle_gamma   90.00
#
_symmetry.space_group_name_H-M   'P 1'
#
loop_
_entity.id
_entity.type
_entity.pdbx_description
1 polymer ?
#
loop_
_entity_poly.entity_id
_entity_poly.type
_entity_poly.pdbx_seq_one_letter_code
_entity_poly.pdbx_strand_id
1 'polypeptide(L)'
;MSGLGLVFSIARDALAAQQNGIDVTAHNVANVDTPGYCRQRAVHEAKEPAPYGGLMFGRGVDTAQVLRISDQFIENRLMRQNSNMLSYKEMENYMQVLEGVFSEDSETSVSSLMADFWNLWHDVANNPSGTSERIALYEHSISVAQQFKSLSRDFGDIETDLTQAVSSGINRINEITAEIADVNAEVVRSESGAIANDMRDKRNALVSELAGYIDVKTFEQSNGSLSIITARGCVLVQGNESYDLDLGGDNGDRVQWSGSGGSAVDITNYINTGKLGGWLDMRDEIAAKYKSDLDALARELIWTVNQQHSLGVGLEAFSSVKGSYAVSDSSKELGSEDCGLEYYDKLSNGTFNLWVYDSGGNVVNGVPTSITIDADTGGTTLTSLAAQIDAIDDISASVTSDGKLRIDADSGYTFAFSDDTSNVLAAIGINTFFTGVGAGTIGLSDVITSDKNYISAAQIHSDGSIAAGDNKNALAIADLQYKLVDIAQWTCDRRNGNTQGCIRTTIEDYYHALVGSMGITSASVSRGRSFNEGMVNKLRELRDRISAVSLDEEMTNLIKYQHAYAAAAKLITASDEMLETLLETK
;
A
#
# COMPACT_ATOMS: atom_id res chain seq x y z
N MET A 1 -68.43 -24.32 -38.05
CA MET A 1 -68.11 -24.20 -36.60
C MET A 1 -66.70 -23.70 -36.31
N SER A 2 -65.80 -23.52 -37.29
CA SER A 2 -64.41 -23.11 -37.02
C SER A 2 -64.23 -21.64 -36.62
N GLY A 3 -65.06 -20.71 -37.12
CA GLY A 3 -64.84 -19.27 -36.94
C GLY A 3 -65.02 -18.83 -35.49
N LEU A 4 -66.06 -19.34 -34.82
CA LEU A 4 -66.31 -19.09 -33.39
C LEU A 4 -65.23 -19.73 -32.50
N GLY A 5 -64.80 -20.96 -32.79
CA GLY A 5 -63.70 -21.60 -32.06
C GLY A 5 -62.37 -20.86 -32.23
N LEU A 6 -62.11 -20.29 -33.42
CA LEU A 6 -60.94 -19.46 -33.69
C LEU A 6 -61.00 -18.17 -32.86
N VAL A 7 -62.13 -17.44 -32.87
CA VAL A 7 -62.30 -16.21 -32.08
C VAL A 7 -62.14 -16.48 -30.59
N PHE A 8 -62.72 -17.56 -30.07
CA PHE A 8 -62.54 -17.97 -28.68
C PHE A 8 -61.08 -18.28 -28.35
N SER A 9 -60.36 -19.01 -29.22
CA SER A 9 -58.94 -19.29 -29.03
C SER A 9 -58.07 -18.02 -29.04
N ILE A 10 -58.37 -17.07 -29.94
CA ILE A 10 -57.69 -15.77 -30.00
C ILE A 10 -57.95 -14.96 -28.73
N ALA A 11 -59.19 -14.92 -28.25
CA ALA A 11 -59.55 -14.18 -27.04
C ALA A 11 -58.92 -14.79 -25.78
N ARG A 12 -58.86 -16.12 -25.68
CA ARG A 12 -58.15 -16.83 -24.60
C ARG A 12 -56.65 -16.55 -24.62
N ASP A 13 -56.02 -16.65 -25.79
CA ASP A 13 -54.58 -16.44 -25.92
C ASP A 13 -54.23 -14.95 -25.68
N ALA A 14 -55.08 -14.02 -26.11
CA ALA A 14 -54.96 -12.60 -25.77
C ALA A 14 -55.08 -12.34 -24.27
N LEU A 15 -56.04 -12.96 -23.56
CA LEU A 15 -56.16 -12.84 -22.11
C LEU A 15 -54.89 -13.32 -21.39
N ALA A 16 -54.37 -14.49 -21.77
CA ALA A 16 -53.15 -15.02 -21.19
C ALA A 16 -51.95 -14.09 -21.42
N ALA A 17 -51.79 -13.57 -22.65
CA ALA A 17 -50.75 -12.60 -22.96
C ALA A 17 -50.88 -11.31 -22.14
N GLN A 18 -52.08 -10.74 -22.02
CA GLN A 18 -52.28 -9.52 -21.22
C GLN A 18 -52.09 -9.78 -19.70
N GLN A 19 -52.48 -10.96 -19.20
CA GLN A 19 -52.22 -11.36 -17.81
C GLN A 19 -50.71 -11.40 -17.52
N ASN A 20 -49.92 -12.01 -18.41
CA ASN A 20 -48.46 -11.99 -18.30
C ASN A 20 -47.91 -10.55 -18.29
N GLY A 21 -48.50 -9.64 -19.09
CA GLY A 21 -48.15 -8.22 -19.07
C GLY A 21 -48.46 -7.56 -17.72
N ILE A 22 -49.62 -7.83 -17.13
CA ILE A 22 -50.00 -7.35 -15.78
C ILE A 22 -49.02 -7.87 -14.74
N ASP A 23 -48.70 -9.17 -14.77
CA ASP A 23 -47.84 -9.82 -13.79
C ASP A 23 -46.40 -9.26 -13.85
N VAL A 24 -45.84 -9.07 -15.04
CA VAL A 24 -44.50 -8.47 -15.22
C VAL A 24 -44.49 -7.01 -14.73
N THR A 25 -45.51 -6.23 -15.05
CA THR A 25 -45.61 -4.85 -14.56
C THR A 25 -45.75 -4.79 -13.04
N ALA A 26 -46.57 -5.66 -12.45
CA ALA A 26 -46.72 -5.77 -11.00
C ALA A 26 -45.38 -6.18 -10.34
N HIS A 27 -44.65 -7.09 -10.96
CA HIS A 27 -43.32 -7.50 -10.52
C HIS A 27 -42.30 -6.36 -10.57
N ASN A 28 -42.31 -5.55 -11.64
CA ASN A 28 -41.47 -4.36 -11.74
C ASN A 28 -41.79 -3.35 -10.63
N VAL A 29 -43.07 -3.05 -10.41
CA VAL A 29 -43.51 -2.10 -9.37
C VAL A 29 -43.13 -2.60 -7.98
N ALA A 30 -43.29 -3.91 -7.71
CA ALA A 30 -42.91 -4.50 -6.43
C ALA A 30 -41.40 -4.43 -6.17
N ASN A 31 -40.58 -4.41 -7.22
CA ASN A 31 -39.12 -4.38 -7.14
C ASN A 31 -38.50 -3.01 -7.49
N VAL A 32 -39.30 -1.94 -7.54
CA VAL A 32 -38.82 -0.59 -7.89
C VAL A 32 -37.67 -0.11 -6.99
N ASP A 33 -37.73 -0.47 -5.71
CA ASP A 33 -36.73 -0.11 -4.69
C ASP A 33 -35.71 -1.24 -4.42
N THR A 34 -35.78 -2.35 -5.16
CA THR A 34 -34.85 -3.49 -4.99
C THR A 34 -33.51 -3.16 -5.67
N PRO A 35 -32.40 -3.05 -4.93
CA PRO A 35 -31.10 -2.72 -5.52
C PRO A 35 -30.65 -3.77 -6.53
N GLY A 36 -30.22 -3.34 -7.71
CA GLY A 36 -29.75 -4.23 -8.77
C GLY A 36 -30.86 -4.88 -9.61
N TYR A 37 -32.13 -4.66 -9.28
CA TYR A 37 -33.24 -5.09 -10.12
C TYR A 37 -33.23 -4.36 -11.46
N CYS A 38 -33.39 -5.10 -12.54
CA CYS A 38 -33.55 -4.53 -13.86
C CYS A 38 -35.00 -4.67 -14.32
N ARG A 39 -35.54 -3.60 -14.89
CA ARG A 39 -36.90 -3.61 -15.46
C ARG A 39 -37.07 -4.77 -16.45
N GLN A 40 -38.15 -5.52 -16.30
CA GLN A 40 -38.51 -6.62 -17.16
C GLN A 40 -39.63 -6.21 -18.12
N ARG A 41 -39.67 -6.81 -19.31
CA ARG A 41 -40.70 -6.56 -20.32
C ARG A 41 -41.20 -7.85 -20.95
N ALA A 42 -42.50 -8.07 -20.86
CA ALA A 42 -43.18 -9.10 -21.63
C ALA A 42 -43.16 -8.75 -23.12
N VAL A 43 -42.57 -9.60 -23.94
CA VAL A 43 -42.57 -9.47 -25.40
C VAL A 43 -43.69 -10.35 -25.95
N HIS A 44 -44.63 -9.72 -26.66
CA HIS A 44 -45.73 -10.41 -27.30
C HIS A 44 -45.47 -10.55 -28.80
N GLU A 45 -45.75 -11.73 -29.35
CA GLU A 45 -45.61 -12.01 -30.78
C GLU A 45 -46.88 -12.60 -31.38
N ALA A 46 -47.13 -12.31 -32.66
CA ALA A 46 -48.27 -12.90 -33.36
C ALA A 46 -48.00 -14.39 -33.60
N LYS A 47 -48.98 -15.24 -33.29
CA LYS A 47 -48.90 -16.67 -33.60
C LYS A 47 -48.89 -16.90 -35.12
N GLU A 48 -48.19 -17.95 -35.56
CA GLU A 48 -48.15 -18.31 -36.97
C GLU A 48 -49.58 -18.48 -37.56
N PRO A 49 -49.90 -17.81 -38.68
CA PRO A 49 -51.22 -17.84 -39.27
C PRO A 49 -51.55 -19.23 -39.84
N ALA A 50 -52.80 -19.68 -39.67
CA ALA A 50 -53.26 -20.97 -40.19
C ALA A 50 -54.18 -20.79 -41.41
N PRO A 51 -54.07 -21.67 -42.43
CA PRO A 51 -54.97 -21.64 -43.57
C PRO A 51 -56.38 -22.14 -43.18
N TYR A 52 -57.40 -21.34 -43.49
CA TYR A 52 -58.80 -21.73 -43.34
C TYR A 52 -59.60 -21.30 -44.57
N GLY A 53 -60.21 -22.27 -45.27
CA GLY A 53 -61.05 -21.98 -46.44
C GLY A 53 -60.33 -21.27 -47.61
N GLY A 54 -59.02 -21.50 -47.80
CA GLY A 54 -58.22 -20.87 -48.86
C GLY A 54 -57.67 -19.48 -48.52
N LEU A 55 -57.92 -18.96 -47.30
CA LEU A 55 -57.40 -17.71 -46.78
C LEU A 55 -56.51 -17.95 -45.54
N MET A 56 -55.50 -17.12 -45.32
CA MET A 56 -54.69 -17.17 -44.09
C MET A 56 -55.30 -16.28 -43.01
N PHE A 57 -55.57 -16.85 -41.83
CA PHE A 57 -56.06 -16.10 -40.68
C PHE A 57 -55.03 -16.13 -39.55
N GLY A 58 -54.85 -14.99 -38.87
CA GLY A 58 -54.02 -14.90 -37.66
C GLY A 58 -54.65 -15.67 -36.50
N ARG A 59 -53.80 -16.26 -35.64
CA ARG A 59 -54.25 -17.10 -34.50
C ARG A 59 -54.14 -16.38 -33.16
N GLY A 60 -54.03 -15.05 -33.18
CA GLY A 60 -53.87 -14.22 -31.98
C GLY A 60 -52.41 -13.99 -31.63
N VAL A 61 -52.15 -13.83 -30.35
CA VAL A 61 -50.86 -13.40 -29.80
C VAL A 61 -50.38 -14.40 -28.75
N ASP A 62 -49.08 -14.55 -28.59
CA ASP A 62 -48.45 -15.28 -27.49
C ASP A 62 -47.44 -14.38 -26.76
N THR A 63 -47.07 -14.74 -25.53
CA THR A 63 -45.91 -14.13 -24.87
C THR A 63 -44.67 -14.95 -25.24
N ALA A 64 -43.85 -14.42 -26.14
CA ALA A 64 -42.64 -15.07 -26.61
C ALA A 64 -41.64 -15.28 -25.46
N GLN A 65 -41.44 -14.24 -24.65
CA GLN A 65 -40.49 -14.24 -23.53
C GLN A 65 -40.67 -13.00 -22.64
N VAL A 66 -40.16 -13.08 -21.41
CA VAL A 66 -39.95 -11.92 -20.53
C VAL A 66 -38.47 -11.56 -20.57
N LEU A 67 -38.15 -10.42 -21.17
CA LEU A 67 -36.77 -9.95 -21.31
C LEU A 67 -36.43 -8.92 -20.24
N ARG A 68 -35.19 -8.97 -19.76
CA ARG A 68 -34.59 -7.90 -18.98
C ARG A 68 -34.19 -6.74 -19.88
N ILE A 69 -34.50 -5.51 -19.47
CA ILE A 69 -34.03 -4.29 -20.12
C ILE A 69 -32.71 -3.89 -19.45
N SER A 70 -31.60 -4.17 -20.12
CA SER A 70 -30.26 -3.79 -19.66
C SER A 70 -29.35 -3.52 -20.84
N ASP A 71 -28.45 -2.54 -20.70
CA ASP A 71 -27.39 -2.27 -21.67
C ASP A 71 -26.05 -2.81 -21.15
N GLN A 72 -25.58 -3.92 -21.74
CA GLN A 72 -24.35 -4.59 -21.31
C GLN A 72 -23.10 -3.73 -21.48
N PHE A 73 -23.08 -2.81 -22.45
CA PHE A 73 -21.96 -1.91 -22.67
C PHE A 73 -21.87 -0.89 -21.52
N ILE A 74 -23.00 -0.30 -21.13
CA ILE A 74 -23.07 0.62 -20.00
C ILE A 74 -22.71 -0.08 -18.69
N GLU A 75 -23.22 -1.30 -18.45
CA GLU A 75 -22.87 -2.09 -17.26
C GLU A 75 -21.37 -2.39 -17.17
N ASN A 76 -20.78 -2.92 -18.25
CA ASN A 76 -19.34 -3.21 -18.28
C ASN A 76 -18.49 -1.95 -18.06
N ARG A 77 -18.93 -0.80 -18.60
CA ARG A 77 -18.24 0.49 -18.40
C ARG A 77 -18.40 0.97 -16.96
N LEU A 78 -19.60 0.87 -16.40
CA LEU A 78 -19.92 1.25 -15.02
C LEU A 78 -19.09 0.42 -14.04
N MET A 79 -19.05 -0.89 -14.19
CA MET A 79 -18.25 -1.79 -13.35
C MET A 79 -16.77 -1.40 -13.36
N ARG A 80 -16.20 -1.14 -14.54
CA ARG A 80 -14.79 -0.72 -14.65
C ARG A 80 -14.52 0.62 -13.97
N GLN A 81 -15.36 1.63 -14.19
CA GLN A 81 -15.18 2.93 -13.54
C GLN A 81 -15.40 2.84 -12.02
N ASN A 82 -16.32 1.99 -11.57
CA ASN A 82 -16.56 1.74 -10.15
C ASN A 82 -15.35 1.07 -9.50
N SER A 83 -14.75 0.08 -10.16
CA SER A 83 -13.50 -0.57 -9.73
C SER A 83 -12.36 0.44 -9.55
N ASN A 84 -12.16 1.33 -10.53
CA ASN A 84 -11.16 2.40 -10.42
C ASN A 84 -11.48 3.40 -9.30
N MET A 85 -12.73 3.82 -9.18
CA MET A 85 -13.16 4.75 -8.12
C MET A 85 -12.89 4.17 -6.74
N LEU A 86 -13.20 2.88 -6.53
CA LEU A 86 -12.97 2.19 -5.28
C LEU A 86 -11.47 2.04 -4.98
N SER A 87 -10.64 1.74 -5.98
CA SER A 87 -9.18 1.74 -5.84
C SER A 87 -8.67 3.07 -5.29
N TYR A 88 -8.98 4.18 -5.97
CA TYR A 88 -8.57 5.52 -5.52
C TYR A 88 -9.19 5.95 -4.19
N LYS A 89 -10.41 5.49 -3.89
CA LYS A 89 -11.06 5.76 -2.60
C LYS A 89 -10.32 5.10 -1.45
N GLU A 90 -9.93 3.83 -1.59
CA GLU A 90 -9.14 3.16 -0.56
C GLU A 90 -7.74 3.77 -0.45
N MET A 91 -7.10 4.11 -1.57
CA MET A 91 -5.83 4.85 -1.54
C MET A 91 -5.95 6.19 -0.80
N GLU A 92 -7.02 6.95 -1.02
CA GLU A 92 -7.26 8.24 -0.35
C GLU A 92 -7.40 8.04 1.17
N ASN A 93 -8.13 7.01 1.62
CA ASN A 93 -8.28 6.71 3.04
C ASN A 93 -6.91 6.50 3.72
N TYR A 94 -6.03 5.70 3.11
CA TYR A 94 -4.70 5.45 3.69
C TYR A 94 -3.73 6.63 3.50
N MET A 95 -3.83 7.40 2.41
CA MET A 95 -3.07 8.64 2.26
C MET A 95 -3.40 9.65 3.36
N GLN A 96 -4.67 9.77 3.78
CA GLN A 96 -5.05 10.66 4.89
C GLN A 96 -4.44 10.22 6.22
N VAL A 97 -4.38 8.92 6.49
CA VAL A 97 -3.70 8.39 7.69
C VAL A 97 -2.21 8.74 7.63
N LEU A 98 -1.59 8.50 6.48
CA LEU A 98 -0.16 8.72 6.26
C LEU A 98 0.20 10.22 6.33
N GLU A 99 -0.62 11.12 5.78
CA GLU A 99 -0.47 12.57 5.97
C GLU A 99 -0.59 12.97 7.45
N GLY A 100 -1.51 12.35 8.19
CA GLY A 100 -1.67 12.58 9.63
C GLY A 100 -0.43 12.21 10.44
N VAL A 101 0.33 11.20 10.01
CA VAL A 101 1.60 10.78 10.65
C VAL A 101 2.69 11.85 10.49
N PHE A 102 2.69 12.61 9.39
CA PHE A 102 3.66 13.67 9.09
C PHE A 102 3.14 15.09 9.44
N SER A 103 2.23 15.20 10.40
CA SER A 103 1.65 16.50 10.77
C SER A 103 2.71 17.53 11.21
N GLU A 104 2.94 18.54 10.38
CA GLU A 104 3.91 19.63 10.59
C GLU A 104 3.41 20.72 11.55
N ASP A 105 2.13 20.71 11.94
CA ASP A 105 1.51 21.78 12.74
C ASP A 105 1.84 21.68 14.25
N SER A 106 2.79 20.83 14.64
CA SER A 106 3.12 20.56 16.04
C SER A 106 4.57 20.91 16.37
N GLU A 107 4.83 21.32 17.61
CA GLU A 107 6.18 21.49 18.18
C GLU A 107 7.01 20.17 18.17
N THR A 108 6.37 19.05 17.84
CA THR A 108 6.95 17.71 17.72
C THR A 108 7.25 17.29 16.28
N SER A 109 7.09 18.17 15.29
CA SER A 109 7.45 17.85 13.90
C SER A 109 8.96 17.57 13.78
N VAL A 110 9.34 16.71 12.83
CA VAL A 110 10.76 16.41 12.60
C VAL A 110 11.52 17.68 12.21
N SER A 111 10.91 18.55 11.40
CA SER A 111 11.52 19.83 11.00
C SER A 111 11.86 20.71 12.21
N SER A 112 10.91 20.90 13.14
CA SER A 112 11.12 21.69 14.37
C SER A 112 12.17 21.04 15.27
N LEU A 113 12.07 19.73 15.50
CA LEU A 113 13.04 18.99 16.34
C LEU A 113 14.45 19.05 15.76
N MET A 114 14.59 18.98 14.44
CA MET A 114 15.89 19.09 13.76
C MET A 114 16.46 20.51 13.87
N ALA A 115 15.64 21.55 13.67
CA ALA A 115 16.09 22.93 13.85
C ALA A 115 16.61 23.18 15.28
N ASP A 116 15.88 22.71 16.29
CA ASP A 116 16.27 22.84 17.69
C ASP A 116 17.52 22.01 18.03
N PHE A 117 17.69 20.83 17.42
CA PHE A 117 18.92 20.05 17.56
C PHE A 117 20.16 20.81 17.10
N TRP A 118 20.08 21.49 15.95
CA TRP A 118 21.19 22.32 15.47
C TRP A 118 21.43 23.56 16.34
N ASN A 119 20.37 24.18 16.84
CA ASN A 119 20.48 25.29 17.80
C ASN A 119 21.19 24.86 19.10
N LEU A 120 20.88 23.67 19.62
CA LEU A 120 21.55 23.14 20.82
C LEU A 120 23.03 22.83 20.58
N TRP A 121 23.42 22.45 19.36
CA TRP A 121 24.84 22.38 19.00
C TRP A 121 25.51 23.76 18.96
N HIS A 122 24.82 24.81 18.52
CA HIS A 122 25.31 26.18 18.66
C HIS A 122 25.45 26.62 20.12
N ASP A 123 24.54 26.20 21.01
CA ASP A 123 24.65 26.47 22.45
C ASP A 123 25.88 25.79 23.07
N VAL A 124 26.12 24.52 22.74
CA VAL A 124 27.36 23.82 23.12
C VAL A 124 28.59 24.51 22.53
N ALA A 125 28.53 25.03 21.30
CA ALA A 125 29.63 25.78 20.72
C ALA A 125 29.90 27.13 21.43
N ASN A 126 28.86 27.78 21.95
CA ASN A 126 28.97 29.02 22.72
C ASN A 126 29.53 28.79 24.12
N ASN A 127 29.24 27.63 24.73
CA ASN A 127 29.80 27.22 26.02
C ASN A 127 30.27 25.74 26.02
N PRO A 128 31.45 25.43 25.43
CA PRO A 128 31.90 24.04 25.26
C PRO A 128 32.20 23.31 26.56
N SER A 129 32.57 24.05 27.61
CA SER A 129 32.77 23.51 28.97
C SER A 129 31.47 23.30 29.74
N GLY A 130 30.33 23.70 29.19
CA GLY A 130 29.03 23.71 29.84
C GLY A 130 28.39 22.32 29.92
N THR A 131 28.23 21.79 31.14
CA THR A 131 27.53 20.51 31.35
C THR A 131 26.02 20.63 31.11
N SER A 132 25.42 21.80 31.38
CA SER A 132 23.98 22.01 31.21
C SER A 132 23.57 21.97 29.74
N GLU A 133 24.36 22.58 28.86
CA GLU A 133 24.17 22.62 27.42
C GLU A 133 24.28 21.21 26.82
N ARG A 134 25.26 20.41 27.29
CA ARG A 134 25.43 19.00 26.90
C ARG A 134 24.26 18.12 27.33
N ILE A 135 23.74 18.31 28.54
CA ILE A 135 22.55 17.61 29.02
C ILE A 135 21.34 17.99 28.17
N ALA A 136 21.12 19.28 27.89
CA ALA A 136 20.01 19.75 27.07
C ALA A 136 20.08 19.16 25.65
N LEU A 137 21.25 19.21 25.01
CA LEU A 137 21.49 18.60 23.70
C LEU A 137 21.18 17.10 23.70
N TYR A 138 21.66 16.37 24.72
CA TYR A 138 21.43 14.94 24.85
C TYR A 138 19.94 14.59 24.98
N GLU A 139 19.22 15.26 25.90
CA GLU A 139 17.79 15.02 26.12
C GLU A 139 16.96 15.36 24.88
N HIS A 140 17.28 16.45 24.17
CA HIS A 140 16.60 16.79 22.93
C HIS A 140 16.90 15.78 21.81
N SER A 141 18.12 15.27 21.75
CA SER A 141 18.50 14.23 20.78
C SER A 141 17.75 12.92 21.01
N ILE A 142 17.37 12.61 22.26
CA ILE A 142 16.46 11.49 22.56
C ILE A 142 15.10 11.74 21.90
N SER A 143 14.55 12.96 22.01
CA SER A 143 13.27 13.32 21.39
C SER A 143 13.33 13.19 19.86
N VAL A 144 14.41 13.65 19.22
CA VAL A 144 14.65 13.46 17.77
C VAL A 144 14.62 11.97 17.43
N ALA A 145 15.40 11.15 18.13
CA ALA A 145 15.47 9.72 17.88
C ALA A 145 14.12 9.02 18.12
N GLN A 146 13.37 9.42 19.15
CA GLN A 146 12.03 8.89 19.44
C GLN A 146 11.03 9.23 18.35
N GLN A 147 11.08 10.44 17.79
CA GLN A 147 10.19 10.84 16.71
C GLN A 147 10.42 10.00 15.45
N PHE A 148 11.68 9.82 15.02
CA PHE A 148 12.00 8.92 13.90
C PHE A 148 11.52 7.48 14.14
N LYS A 149 11.70 6.95 15.36
CA LYS A 149 11.20 5.61 15.71
C LYS A 149 9.69 5.51 15.73
N SER A 150 9.00 6.58 16.14
CA SER A 150 7.53 6.63 16.08
C SER A 150 7.07 6.56 14.64
N LEU A 151 7.60 7.44 13.77
CA LEU A 151 7.26 7.46 12.35
C LEU A 151 7.52 6.09 11.69
N SER A 152 8.66 5.47 11.97
CA SER A 152 8.99 4.14 11.45
C SER A 152 7.99 3.05 11.91
N ARG A 153 7.53 3.11 13.17
CA ARG A 153 6.48 2.23 13.68
C ARG A 153 5.16 2.48 12.99
N ASP A 154 4.76 3.73 12.83
CA ASP A 154 3.49 4.11 12.19
C ASP A 154 3.43 3.59 10.74
N PHE A 155 4.55 3.62 9.99
CA PHE A 155 4.63 2.97 8.68
C PHE A 155 4.48 1.44 8.76
N GLY A 156 5.09 0.79 9.74
CA GLY A 156 4.94 -0.65 9.95
C GLY A 156 3.49 -1.04 10.29
N ASP A 157 2.80 -0.21 11.06
CA ASP A 157 1.39 -0.40 11.38
C ASP A 157 0.51 -0.22 10.14
N ILE A 158 0.76 0.79 9.30
CA ILE A 158 0.08 0.99 8.01
C ILE A 158 0.28 -0.21 7.07
N GLU A 159 1.51 -0.72 6.94
CA GLU A 159 1.81 -1.91 6.12
C GLU A 159 1.07 -3.16 6.61
N THR A 160 0.97 -3.33 7.93
CA THR A 160 0.24 -4.42 8.58
C THR A 160 -1.26 -4.31 8.31
N ASP A 161 -1.83 -3.11 8.50
CA ASP A 161 -3.25 -2.85 8.24
C ASP A 161 -3.62 -3.05 6.77
N LEU A 162 -2.77 -2.60 5.84
CA LEU A 162 -2.96 -2.82 4.40
C LEU A 162 -2.91 -4.32 4.07
N THR A 163 -1.99 -5.07 4.67
CA THR A 163 -1.90 -6.53 4.47
C THR A 163 -3.13 -7.25 5.01
N GLN A 164 -3.65 -6.82 6.16
CA GLN A 164 -4.89 -7.33 6.72
C GLN A 164 -6.11 -6.99 5.84
N ALA A 165 -6.14 -5.79 5.25
CA ALA A 165 -7.18 -5.38 4.31
C ALA A 165 -7.16 -6.24 3.04
N VAL A 166 -5.97 -6.49 2.48
CA VAL A 166 -5.76 -7.41 1.34
C VAL A 166 -6.27 -8.81 1.67
N SER A 167 -5.89 -9.37 2.83
CA SER A 167 -6.35 -10.69 3.30
C SER A 167 -7.87 -10.77 3.42
N SER A 168 -8.48 -9.76 4.07
CA SER A 168 -9.93 -9.70 4.27
C SER A 168 -10.68 -9.53 2.95
N GLY A 169 -10.11 -8.76 2.01
CA GLY A 169 -10.63 -8.61 0.66
C GLY A 169 -10.60 -9.89 -0.15
N ILE A 170 -9.52 -10.68 -0.03
CA ILE A 170 -9.40 -12.01 -0.65
C ILE A 170 -10.48 -12.95 -0.12
N ASN A 171 -10.70 -12.99 1.20
CA ASN A 171 -11.76 -13.81 1.78
C ASN A 171 -13.14 -13.41 1.22
N ARG A 172 -13.43 -12.11 1.12
CA ARG A 172 -14.68 -11.64 0.53
C ARG A 172 -14.79 -11.97 -0.96
N ILE A 173 -13.69 -11.91 -1.72
CA ILE A 173 -13.65 -12.34 -3.13
C ILE A 173 -14.03 -13.82 -3.22
N ASN A 174 -13.43 -14.69 -2.41
CA ASN A 174 -13.69 -16.12 -2.44
C ASN A 174 -15.17 -16.43 -2.12
N GLU A 175 -15.73 -15.79 -1.08
CA GLU A 175 -17.17 -15.86 -0.76
C GLU A 175 -18.05 -15.47 -1.96
N ILE A 176 -17.80 -14.29 -2.56
CA ILE A 176 -18.60 -13.81 -3.70
C ILE A 176 -18.48 -14.78 -4.88
N THR A 177 -17.30 -15.32 -5.17
CA THR A 177 -17.11 -16.25 -6.29
C THR A 177 -17.85 -17.57 -6.07
N ALA A 178 -17.90 -18.08 -4.84
CA ALA A 178 -18.70 -19.25 -4.47
C ALA A 178 -20.21 -18.96 -4.62
N GLU A 179 -20.69 -17.81 -4.13
CA GLU A 179 -22.09 -17.40 -4.29
C GLU A 179 -22.48 -17.27 -5.78
N ILE A 180 -21.60 -16.75 -6.63
CA ILE A 180 -21.83 -16.68 -8.09
C ILE A 180 -21.92 -18.07 -8.71
N ALA A 181 -21.05 -19.00 -8.30
CA ALA A 181 -21.05 -20.38 -8.78
C ALA A 181 -22.38 -21.10 -8.43
N ASP A 182 -22.89 -20.88 -7.21
CA ASP A 182 -24.19 -21.41 -6.77
C ASP A 182 -25.35 -20.83 -7.60
N VAL A 183 -25.36 -19.51 -7.81
CA VAL A 183 -26.39 -18.84 -8.63
C VAL A 183 -26.31 -19.30 -10.08
N ASN A 184 -25.12 -19.53 -10.64
CA ASN A 184 -24.96 -20.11 -11.97
C ASN A 184 -25.62 -21.50 -12.06
N ALA A 185 -25.45 -22.35 -11.05
CA ALA A 185 -26.11 -23.66 -11.01
C ALA A 185 -27.65 -23.55 -10.94
N GLU A 186 -28.18 -22.52 -10.27
CA GLU A 186 -29.63 -22.23 -10.25
C GLU A 186 -30.16 -21.72 -11.59
N VAL A 187 -29.44 -20.83 -12.27
CA VAL A 187 -29.78 -20.32 -13.60
C VAL A 187 -29.87 -21.48 -14.61
N VAL A 188 -28.84 -22.32 -14.67
CA VAL A 188 -28.80 -23.47 -15.61
C VAL A 188 -29.94 -24.45 -15.33
N ARG A 189 -30.28 -24.72 -14.06
CA ARG A 189 -31.39 -25.60 -13.69
C ARG A 189 -32.76 -25.03 -14.09
N SER A 190 -32.94 -23.72 -13.94
CA SER A 190 -34.22 -23.03 -14.18
C SER A 190 -34.50 -22.81 -15.67
N GLU A 191 -33.45 -22.63 -16.48
CA GLU A 191 -33.55 -22.41 -17.94
C GLU A 191 -33.94 -23.67 -18.74
N SER A 192 -34.15 -24.82 -18.08
CA SER A 192 -34.81 -26.00 -18.67
C SER A 192 -36.34 -25.83 -18.85
N GLY A 193 -36.92 -24.70 -18.42
CA GLY A 193 -38.35 -24.42 -18.57
C GLY A 193 -38.77 -22.94 -18.67
N ALA A 194 -38.00 -21.98 -18.13
CA ALA A 194 -38.25 -20.54 -18.26
C ALA A 194 -36.96 -19.71 -18.01
N ILE A 195 -36.91 -18.46 -18.50
CA ILE A 195 -35.76 -17.57 -18.28
C ILE A 195 -35.71 -17.13 -16.80
N ALA A 196 -34.58 -17.36 -16.13
CA ALA A 196 -34.39 -17.03 -14.71
C ALA A 196 -33.89 -15.58 -14.51
N ASN A 197 -34.72 -14.59 -14.84
CA ASN A 197 -34.34 -13.17 -14.80
C ASN A 197 -33.84 -12.71 -13.41
N ASP A 198 -34.55 -13.06 -12.34
CA ASP A 198 -34.20 -12.60 -10.98
C ASP A 198 -32.87 -13.20 -10.50
N MET A 199 -32.58 -14.46 -10.88
CA MET A 199 -31.30 -15.09 -10.60
C MET A 199 -30.16 -14.43 -11.39
N ARG A 200 -30.42 -14.00 -12.63
CA ARG A 200 -29.47 -13.23 -13.42
C ARG A 200 -29.24 -11.83 -12.84
N ASP A 201 -30.24 -11.22 -12.18
CA ASP A 201 -30.09 -9.95 -11.47
C ASP A 201 -29.23 -10.11 -10.22
N LYS A 202 -29.51 -11.14 -9.41
CA LYS A 202 -28.70 -11.50 -8.24
C LYS A 202 -27.24 -11.77 -8.64
N ARG A 203 -27.02 -12.54 -9.71
CA ARG A 203 -25.68 -12.80 -10.26
C ARG A 203 -24.99 -11.52 -10.68
N ASN A 204 -25.68 -10.61 -11.36
CA ASN A 204 -25.11 -9.34 -11.79
C ASN A 204 -24.74 -8.43 -10.61
N ALA A 205 -25.54 -8.42 -9.54
CA ALA A 205 -25.22 -7.69 -8.33
C ALA A 205 -23.92 -8.22 -7.67
N LEU A 206 -23.79 -9.54 -7.54
CA LEU A 206 -22.58 -10.19 -7.01
C LEU A 206 -21.35 -9.91 -7.89
N VAL A 207 -21.52 -9.97 -9.21
CA VAL A 207 -20.47 -9.64 -10.18
C VAL A 207 -20.03 -8.17 -10.06
N SER A 208 -20.96 -7.24 -9.83
CA SER A 208 -20.67 -5.83 -9.60
C SER A 208 -19.94 -5.60 -8.26
N GLU A 209 -20.31 -6.34 -7.22
CA GLU A 209 -19.59 -6.33 -5.94
C GLU A 209 -18.16 -6.87 -6.10
N LEU A 210 -17.99 -8.02 -6.76
CA LEU A 210 -16.68 -8.62 -7.06
C LEU A 210 -15.78 -7.65 -7.84
N ALA A 211 -16.32 -6.99 -8.86
CA ALA A 211 -15.61 -5.98 -9.64
C ALA A 211 -15.17 -4.77 -8.79
N GLY A 212 -15.82 -4.52 -7.66
CA GLY A 212 -15.39 -3.52 -6.69
C GLY A 212 -14.12 -3.91 -5.94
N TYR A 213 -13.85 -5.21 -5.76
CA TYR A 213 -12.66 -5.72 -5.08
C TYR A 213 -11.49 -5.96 -6.04
N ILE A 214 -11.75 -6.55 -7.21
CA ILE A 214 -10.70 -6.95 -8.17
C ILE A 214 -11.19 -6.78 -9.61
N ASP A 215 -10.28 -6.50 -10.56
CA ASP A 215 -10.62 -6.47 -11.99
C ASP A 215 -11.12 -7.85 -12.45
N VAL A 216 -12.27 -7.86 -13.11
CA VAL A 216 -12.89 -9.08 -13.63
C VAL A 216 -13.44 -8.86 -15.03
N LYS A 217 -13.34 -9.92 -15.85
CA LYS A 217 -13.96 -10.04 -17.16
C LYS A 217 -14.94 -11.19 -17.12
N THR A 218 -16.13 -10.96 -17.63
CA THR A 218 -17.23 -11.92 -17.60
C THR A 218 -17.59 -12.39 -19.01
N PHE A 219 -17.89 -13.68 -19.14
CA PHE A 219 -18.27 -14.32 -20.39
C PHE A 219 -19.44 -15.27 -20.15
N GLU A 220 -20.58 -15.01 -20.81
CA GLU A 220 -21.73 -15.90 -20.74
C GLU A 220 -21.57 -17.06 -21.73
N GLN A 221 -21.81 -18.29 -21.27
CA GLN A 221 -21.73 -19.50 -22.08
C GLN A 221 -23.08 -19.83 -22.73
N SER A 222 -23.08 -20.70 -23.74
CA SER A 222 -24.31 -21.09 -24.45
C SER A 222 -25.35 -21.80 -23.57
N ASN A 223 -24.96 -22.30 -22.40
CA ASN A 223 -25.84 -22.93 -21.41
C ASN A 223 -26.37 -21.95 -20.35
N GLY A 224 -26.12 -20.63 -20.49
CA GLY A 224 -26.56 -19.59 -19.56
C GLY A 224 -25.64 -19.35 -18.36
N SER A 225 -24.64 -20.21 -18.13
CA SER A 225 -23.66 -20.04 -17.04
C SER A 225 -22.63 -18.93 -17.34
N LEU A 226 -22.16 -18.25 -16.30
CA LEU A 226 -21.17 -17.17 -16.41
C LEU A 226 -19.77 -17.66 -16.04
N SER A 227 -18.79 -17.42 -16.90
CA SER A 227 -17.37 -17.56 -16.56
C SER A 227 -16.78 -16.20 -16.15
N ILE A 228 -15.97 -16.19 -15.10
CA ILE A 228 -15.31 -14.99 -14.59
C ILE A 228 -13.81 -15.21 -14.57
N ILE A 229 -13.09 -14.29 -15.21
CA ILE A 229 -11.64 -14.33 -15.35
C ILE A 229 -11.06 -13.03 -14.80
N THR A 230 -9.98 -13.12 -14.03
CA THR A 230 -9.27 -11.98 -13.45
C THR A 230 -7.88 -11.80 -14.09
N ALA A 231 -7.05 -11.01 -13.43
CA ALA A 231 -5.65 -10.74 -13.73
C ALA A 231 -4.91 -11.98 -14.25
N ARG A 232 -4.02 -11.77 -15.24
CA ARG A 232 -3.21 -12.82 -15.88
C ARG A 232 -4.01 -13.95 -16.55
N GLY A 233 -5.33 -13.82 -16.69
CA GLY A 233 -6.18 -14.85 -17.29
C GLY A 233 -6.60 -15.96 -16.34
N CYS A 234 -6.39 -15.78 -15.02
CA CYS A 234 -6.81 -16.73 -13.99
C CYS A 234 -8.33 -16.77 -13.87
N VAL A 235 -8.89 -17.97 -13.81
CA VAL A 235 -10.35 -18.20 -13.76
C VAL A 235 -10.79 -18.18 -12.30
N LEU A 236 -11.74 -17.31 -11.94
CA LEU A 236 -12.33 -17.26 -10.58
C LEU A 236 -13.62 -18.07 -10.49
N VAL A 237 -14.41 -18.10 -11.58
CA VAL A 237 -15.65 -18.88 -11.65
C VAL A 237 -15.75 -19.51 -13.04
N GLN A 238 -16.08 -20.80 -13.08
CA GLN A 238 -16.39 -21.52 -14.32
C GLN A 238 -17.59 -22.41 -14.11
N GLY A 239 -18.73 -22.02 -14.70
CA GLY A 239 -19.96 -22.78 -14.52
C GLY A 239 -20.41 -22.74 -13.06
N ASN A 240 -20.45 -23.90 -12.41
CA ASN A 240 -20.79 -24.08 -10.99
C ASN A 240 -19.58 -24.32 -10.08
N GLU A 241 -18.36 -24.06 -10.57
CA GLU A 241 -17.12 -24.16 -9.78
C GLU A 241 -16.54 -22.76 -9.54
N SER A 242 -15.98 -22.55 -8.35
CA SER A 242 -15.18 -21.38 -7.98
C SER A 242 -13.73 -21.77 -7.67
N TYR A 243 -12.82 -20.82 -7.84
CA TYR A 243 -11.39 -20.99 -7.59
C TYR A 243 -10.90 -19.87 -6.67
N ASP A 244 -10.17 -20.26 -5.62
CA ASP A 244 -9.81 -19.34 -4.54
C ASP A 244 -8.55 -18.53 -4.86
N LEU A 245 -8.50 -17.35 -4.26
CA LEU A 245 -7.29 -16.57 -4.05
C LEU A 245 -6.76 -16.78 -2.63
N ASP A 246 -5.46 -16.69 -2.45
CA ASP A 246 -4.81 -16.76 -1.15
C ASP A 246 -3.64 -15.77 -1.05
N LEU A 247 -3.24 -15.43 0.18
CA LEU A 247 -1.99 -14.74 0.45
C LEU A 247 -0.87 -15.75 0.65
N GLY A 248 0.07 -15.77 -0.28
CA GLY A 248 1.25 -16.64 -0.26
C GLY A 248 2.56 -15.87 -0.47
N GLY A 249 3.59 -16.59 -0.92
CA GLY A 249 4.97 -16.09 -1.02
C GLY A 249 5.75 -16.25 0.28
N ASP A 250 7.05 -15.99 0.25
CA ASP A 250 7.96 -16.22 1.39
C ASP A 250 7.58 -15.40 2.64
N ASN A 251 6.95 -14.24 2.42
CA ASN A 251 6.52 -13.31 3.47
C ASN A 251 4.98 -13.27 3.67
N GLY A 252 4.21 -14.09 2.94
CA GLY A 252 2.74 -14.06 3.01
C GLY A 252 2.10 -12.77 2.48
N ASP A 253 2.79 -12.06 1.58
CA ASP A 253 2.42 -10.74 1.07
C ASP A 253 1.92 -10.75 -0.38
N ARG A 254 2.00 -11.89 -1.08
CA ARG A 254 1.65 -12.02 -2.51
C ARG A 254 0.27 -12.63 -2.71
N VAL A 255 -0.51 -12.07 -3.63
CA VAL A 255 -1.81 -12.60 -4.02
C VAL A 255 -1.61 -13.73 -5.03
N GLN A 256 -1.96 -14.95 -4.62
CA GLN A 256 -1.83 -16.15 -5.43
C GLN A 256 -3.20 -16.69 -5.81
N TRP A 257 -3.36 -17.09 -7.06
CA TRP A 257 -4.52 -17.83 -7.54
C TRP A 257 -4.28 -19.33 -7.42
N SER A 258 -5.24 -20.05 -6.85
CA SER A 258 -5.19 -21.50 -6.67
C SER A 258 -6.01 -22.22 -7.74
N GLY A 259 -5.31 -22.89 -8.66
CA GLY A 259 -5.93 -23.66 -9.75
C GLY A 259 -6.23 -25.12 -9.39
N SER A 260 -6.93 -25.80 -10.31
CA SER A 260 -7.20 -27.23 -10.22
C SER A 260 -5.90 -28.04 -10.10
N GLY A 261 -5.79 -28.91 -9.08
CA GLY A 261 -4.62 -29.78 -8.88
C GLY A 261 -3.47 -29.17 -8.07
N GLY A 262 -3.71 -28.06 -7.36
CA GLY A 262 -2.74 -27.47 -6.41
C GLY A 262 -1.69 -26.55 -7.04
N SER A 263 -1.91 -26.09 -8.27
CA SER A 263 -1.04 -25.10 -8.91
C SER A 263 -1.36 -23.70 -8.39
N ALA A 264 -0.38 -23.01 -7.82
CA ALA A 264 -0.49 -21.61 -7.40
C ALA A 264 0.16 -20.69 -8.44
N VAL A 265 -0.51 -19.58 -8.78
CA VAL A 265 0.00 -18.57 -9.71
C VAL A 265 -0.02 -17.20 -9.04
N ASP A 266 1.15 -16.56 -8.90
CA ASP A 266 1.23 -15.18 -8.43
C ASP A 266 0.65 -14.21 -9.47
N ILE A 267 -0.36 -13.46 -9.04
CA ILE A 267 -1.06 -12.44 -9.82
C ILE A 267 -0.92 -11.03 -9.24
N THR A 268 -0.17 -10.84 -8.16
CA THR A 268 -0.01 -9.57 -7.40
C THR A 268 0.22 -8.37 -8.33
N ASN A 269 1.19 -8.52 -9.24
CA ASN A 269 1.67 -7.48 -10.15
C ASN A 269 0.71 -7.12 -11.30
N TYR A 270 -0.37 -7.89 -11.44
CA TYR A 270 -1.38 -7.75 -12.49
C TYR A 270 -2.71 -7.20 -11.95
N ILE A 271 -2.83 -7.01 -10.63
CA ILE A 271 -3.98 -6.42 -9.96
C ILE A 271 -3.76 -4.90 -9.87
N ASN A 272 -4.45 -4.13 -10.72
CA ASN A 272 -4.25 -2.68 -10.84
C ASN A 272 -5.49 -1.84 -10.48
N THR A 273 -6.63 -2.48 -10.24
CA THR A 273 -7.90 -1.78 -9.97
C THR A 273 -8.69 -2.54 -8.91
N GLY A 274 -9.79 -1.94 -8.46
CA GLY A 274 -10.56 -2.42 -7.31
C GLY A 274 -9.86 -2.09 -6.01
N LYS A 275 -10.54 -2.39 -4.89
CA LYS A 275 -9.95 -2.18 -3.55
C LYS A 275 -8.60 -2.87 -3.38
N LEU A 276 -8.47 -4.09 -3.90
CA LEU A 276 -7.24 -4.88 -3.82
C LEU A 276 -6.07 -4.20 -4.54
N GLY A 277 -6.32 -3.62 -5.71
CA GLY A 277 -5.32 -2.83 -6.43
C GLY A 277 -4.88 -1.61 -5.62
N GLY A 278 -5.83 -0.84 -5.08
CA GLY A 278 -5.53 0.34 -4.27
C GLY A 278 -4.73 0.04 -3.00
N TRP A 279 -5.04 -1.06 -2.30
CA TRP A 279 -4.28 -1.46 -1.12
C TRP A 279 -2.86 -1.94 -1.47
N LEU A 280 -2.70 -2.70 -2.56
CA LEU A 280 -1.38 -3.13 -3.03
C LEU A 280 -0.52 -1.95 -3.50
N ASP A 281 -1.09 -0.99 -4.23
CA ASP A 281 -0.39 0.24 -4.64
C ASP A 281 0.04 1.05 -3.41
N MET A 282 -0.84 1.18 -2.40
CA MET A 282 -0.50 1.86 -1.15
C MET A 282 0.63 1.16 -0.41
N ARG A 283 0.57 -0.17 -0.27
CA ARG A 283 1.52 -0.94 0.54
C ARG A 283 2.89 -1.02 -0.14
N ASP A 284 2.91 -1.42 -1.41
CA ASP A 284 4.13 -1.86 -2.09
C ASP A 284 4.83 -0.73 -2.84
N GLU A 285 4.14 0.36 -3.17
CA GLU A 285 4.70 1.47 -3.94
C GLU A 285 4.77 2.75 -3.10
N ILE A 286 3.66 3.19 -2.52
CA ILE A 286 3.58 4.48 -1.82
C ILE A 286 4.20 4.40 -0.43
N ALA A 287 3.69 3.56 0.47
CA ALA A 287 4.16 3.44 1.85
C ALA A 287 5.61 2.93 1.89
N ALA A 288 5.94 1.89 1.10
CA ALA A 288 7.29 1.35 0.98
C ALA A 288 8.32 2.42 0.57
N LYS A 289 7.98 3.30 -0.39
CA LYS A 289 8.83 4.41 -0.81
C LYS A 289 9.09 5.36 0.34
N TYR A 290 8.04 5.88 0.98
CA TYR A 290 8.19 6.91 2.01
C TYR A 290 8.87 6.39 3.27
N LYS A 291 8.64 5.13 3.63
CA LYS A 291 9.39 4.44 4.69
C LYS A 291 10.88 4.36 4.37
N SER A 292 11.22 3.94 3.15
CA SER A 292 12.62 3.83 2.72
C SER A 292 13.33 5.18 2.63
N ASP A 293 12.63 6.23 2.17
CA ASP A 293 13.14 7.60 2.14
C ASP A 293 13.32 8.16 3.57
N LEU A 294 12.42 7.87 4.51
CA LEU A 294 12.56 8.23 5.93
C LEU A 294 13.77 7.53 6.57
N ASP A 295 13.97 6.24 6.29
CA ASP A 295 15.14 5.50 6.75
C ASP A 295 16.43 6.05 6.15
N ALA A 296 16.43 6.44 4.87
CA ALA A 296 17.56 7.08 4.22
C ALA A 296 17.93 8.43 4.87
N LEU A 297 16.92 9.25 5.20
CA LEU A 297 17.11 10.50 5.92
C LEU A 297 17.76 10.28 7.29
N ALA A 298 17.22 9.35 8.08
CA ALA A 298 17.75 9.02 9.41
C ALA A 298 19.17 8.43 9.32
N ARG A 299 19.42 7.53 8.37
CA ARG A 299 20.74 6.93 8.13
C ARG A 299 21.79 7.99 7.84
N GLU A 300 21.47 8.97 6.99
CA GLU A 300 22.41 10.02 6.62
C GLU A 300 22.59 11.04 7.76
N LEU A 301 21.55 11.37 8.53
CA LEU A 301 21.70 12.17 9.75
C LEU A 301 22.65 11.51 10.75
N ILE A 302 22.44 10.23 11.03
CA ILE A 302 23.31 9.43 11.91
C ILE A 302 24.74 9.46 11.39
N TRP A 303 24.92 9.14 10.10
CA TRP A 303 26.24 9.06 9.49
C TRP A 303 26.99 10.39 9.54
N THR A 304 26.37 11.47 9.05
CA THR A 304 27.02 12.78 8.93
C THR A 304 27.37 13.37 10.31
N VAL A 305 26.49 13.22 11.31
CA VAL A 305 26.80 13.65 12.69
C VAL A 305 27.91 12.77 13.29
N ASN A 306 27.85 11.45 13.12
CA ASN A 306 28.85 10.53 13.68
C ASN A 306 30.23 10.71 13.05
N GLN A 307 30.29 10.92 11.73
CA GLN A 307 31.52 11.23 11.03
C GLN A 307 32.20 12.44 11.67
N GLN A 308 31.48 13.55 11.82
CA GLN A 308 32.06 14.77 12.42
C GLN A 308 32.33 14.62 13.93
N HIS A 309 31.45 13.95 14.67
CA HIS A 309 31.62 13.72 16.12
C HIS A 309 32.87 12.90 16.41
N SER A 310 33.17 11.89 15.59
CA SER A 310 34.33 11.01 15.75
C SER A 310 35.68 11.72 15.62
N LEU A 311 35.72 12.87 14.94
CA LEU A 311 36.90 13.72 14.78
C LEU A 311 37.18 14.63 15.97
N GLY A 312 36.20 14.77 16.88
CA GLY A 312 36.32 15.62 18.04
C GLY A 312 36.61 14.86 19.33
N VAL A 313 36.74 15.62 20.41
CA VAL A 313 36.95 15.12 21.77
C VAL A 313 36.00 15.83 22.73
N GLY A 314 35.58 15.08 23.76
CA GLY A 314 34.80 15.59 24.86
C GLY A 314 35.62 16.41 25.86
N LEU A 315 35.07 16.60 27.06
CA LEU A 315 35.79 17.19 28.19
C LEU A 315 36.78 16.21 28.83
N GLU A 316 36.59 14.92 28.57
CA GLU A 316 37.38 13.83 29.13
C GLU A 316 37.83 12.88 28.01
N ALA A 317 39.03 12.32 28.18
CA ALA A 317 39.53 11.23 27.35
C ALA A 317 38.94 9.88 27.82
N PHE A 318 38.88 8.90 26.92
CA PHE A 318 38.27 7.60 27.20
C PHE A 318 39.17 6.75 28.09
N SER A 319 38.56 6.07 29.07
CA SER A 319 39.18 4.94 29.77
C SER A 319 38.80 3.60 29.14
N SER A 320 37.62 3.52 28.52
CA SER A 320 37.12 2.36 27.80
C SER A 320 36.12 2.81 26.74
N VAL A 321 36.23 2.28 25.54
CA VAL A 321 35.26 2.50 24.47
C VAL A 321 34.95 1.18 23.78
N LYS A 322 33.68 0.97 23.45
CA LYS A 322 33.22 -0.15 22.64
C LYS A 322 32.47 0.42 21.45
N GLY A 323 32.78 -0.07 20.26
CA GLY A 323 32.09 0.31 19.02
C GLY A 323 30.59 0.01 19.11
N SER A 324 29.79 0.76 18.37
CA SER A 324 28.34 0.55 18.30
C SER A 324 27.94 -0.43 17.19
N TYR A 325 28.74 -0.51 16.11
CA TYR A 325 28.48 -1.37 14.95
C TYR A 325 29.33 -2.64 15.01
N ALA A 326 28.72 -3.73 14.57
CA ALA A 326 29.32 -5.06 14.56
C ALA A 326 29.66 -5.49 13.13
N VAL A 327 30.70 -6.31 13.00
CA VAL A 327 30.97 -7.10 11.80
C VAL A 327 30.44 -8.51 11.98
N SER A 328 29.96 -9.10 10.90
CA SER A 328 29.56 -10.52 10.87
C SER A 328 30.77 -11.45 10.76
N ASP A 329 31.83 -11.00 10.09
CA ASP A 329 33.11 -11.71 9.99
C ASP A 329 34.27 -10.72 10.20
N SER A 330 34.98 -10.85 11.32
CA SER A 330 36.08 -9.95 11.71
C SER A 330 37.38 -10.22 10.96
N SER A 331 37.45 -11.32 10.21
CA SER A 331 38.59 -11.68 9.36
C SER A 331 38.49 -11.10 7.95
N LYS A 332 37.35 -10.50 7.60
CA LYS A 332 37.12 -9.81 6.31
C LYS A 332 37.48 -8.33 6.39
N GLU A 333 37.79 -7.78 5.23
CA GLU A 333 38.16 -6.38 5.05
C GLU A 333 37.00 -5.45 5.37
N LEU A 334 37.27 -4.39 6.15
CA LEU A 334 36.23 -3.47 6.63
C LEU A 334 35.57 -2.66 5.51
N GLY A 335 36.24 -2.48 4.37
CA GLY A 335 35.69 -1.82 3.18
C GLY A 335 34.96 -2.75 2.20
N SER A 336 34.70 -4.01 2.60
CA SER A 336 33.97 -4.99 1.78
C SER A 336 32.62 -5.34 2.39
N GLU A 337 31.60 -5.57 1.56
CA GLU A 337 30.29 -6.07 1.97
C GLU A 337 30.41 -7.41 2.73
N ASP A 338 31.44 -8.21 2.42
CA ASP A 338 31.69 -9.53 3.03
C ASP A 338 31.90 -9.49 4.54
N CYS A 339 32.36 -8.36 5.11
CA CYS A 339 32.53 -8.25 6.56
C CYS A 339 31.20 -8.04 7.29
N GLY A 340 30.14 -7.64 6.57
CA GLY A 340 28.83 -7.34 7.13
C GLY A 340 28.79 -6.08 8.00
N LEU A 341 29.74 -5.16 7.86
CA LEU A 341 29.70 -3.85 8.50
C LEU A 341 28.70 -2.95 7.77
N GLU A 342 27.81 -2.27 8.49
CA GLU A 342 26.75 -1.46 7.85
C GLU A 342 27.28 -0.32 6.97
N TYR A 343 28.31 0.38 7.45
CA TYR A 343 28.87 1.56 6.80
C TYR A 343 30.16 1.24 6.05
N TYR A 344 30.33 0.00 5.59
CA TYR A 344 31.53 -0.44 4.85
C TYR A 344 31.82 0.46 3.63
N ASP A 345 30.76 0.93 2.97
CA ASP A 345 30.77 1.74 1.76
C ASP A 345 31.22 3.19 1.99
N LYS A 346 31.27 3.62 3.25
CA LYS A 346 31.70 4.96 3.64
C LYS A 346 33.17 5.04 4.07
N LEU A 347 33.86 3.90 4.17
CA LEU A 347 35.30 3.88 4.46
C LEU A 347 36.10 4.32 3.24
N SER A 348 37.28 4.86 3.51
CA SER A 348 38.28 5.16 2.48
C SER A 348 39.69 4.93 3.03
N ASN A 349 40.67 4.78 2.13
CA ASN A 349 42.06 4.67 2.53
C ASN A 349 42.50 5.94 3.24
N GLY A 350 43.12 5.79 4.41
CA GLY A 350 43.50 6.94 5.21
C GLY A 350 44.14 6.54 6.53
N THR A 351 44.16 7.49 7.44
CA THR A 351 44.71 7.32 8.80
C THR A 351 43.82 7.97 9.82
N PHE A 352 43.93 7.54 11.08
CA PHE A 352 43.50 8.30 12.24
C PHE A 352 44.61 8.32 13.29
N ASN A 353 44.56 9.30 14.20
CA ASN A 353 45.52 9.46 15.28
C ASN A 353 44.93 8.98 16.60
N LEU A 354 45.69 8.17 17.35
CA LEU A 354 45.39 7.75 18.70
C LEU A 354 46.37 8.41 19.68
N TRP A 355 45.81 9.13 20.64
CA TRP A 355 46.54 9.83 21.70
C TRP A 355 46.37 9.07 23.01
N VAL A 356 47.45 8.77 23.71
CA VAL A 356 47.42 8.17 25.06
C VAL A 356 47.91 9.21 26.06
N TYR A 357 47.21 9.33 27.18
CA TYR A 357 47.48 10.30 28.24
C TYR A 357 47.79 9.60 29.56
N ASP A 358 48.79 10.10 30.28
CA ASP A 358 49.11 9.66 31.64
C ASP A 358 48.11 10.19 32.68
N SER A 359 48.26 9.76 33.93
CA SER A 359 47.42 10.20 35.06
C SER A 359 47.45 11.71 35.34
N GLY A 360 48.43 12.43 34.80
CA GLY A 360 48.54 13.89 34.87
C GLY A 360 47.93 14.62 33.67
N GLY A 361 47.38 13.89 32.69
CA GLY A 361 46.81 14.43 31.45
C GLY A 361 47.85 14.81 30.40
N ASN A 362 49.11 14.37 30.53
CA ASN A 362 50.14 14.61 29.53
C ASN A 362 50.16 13.49 28.49
N VAL A 363 50.43 13.84 27.23
CA VAL A 363 50.54 12.86 26.15
C VAL A 363 51.76 11.95 26.37
N VAL A 364 51.51 10.65 26.44
CA VAL A 364 52.55 9.62 26.49
C VAL A 364 53.39 9.70 25.22
N ASN A 365 54.72 9.70 25.35
CA ASN A 365 55.69 9.89 24.26
C ASN A 365 55.61 11.24 23.51
N GLY A 366 54.71 12.15 23.89
CA GLY A 366 54.59 13.51 23.33
C GLY A 366 54.09 13.60 21.88
N VAL A 367 53.69 12.47 21.27
CA VAL A 367 53.17 12.39 19.88
C VAL A 367 52.08 11.31 19.79
N PRO A 368 51.12 11.42 18.85
CA PRO A 368 50.12 10.37 18.66
C PRO A 368 50.70 9.16 17.92
N THR A 369 50.05 8.01 18.08
CA THR A 369 50.25 6.88 17.19
C THR A 369 49.28 6.98 16.01
N SER A 370 49.80 7.06 14.79
CA SER A 370 48.97 7.10 13.58
C SER A 370 48.67 5.69 13.09
N ILE A 371 47.39 5.36 12.95
CA ILE A 371 46.90 4.05 12.52
C ILE A 371 46.44 4.15 11.07
N THR A 372 46.92 3.25 10.22
CA THR A 372 46.61 3.23 8.79
C THR A 372 45.46 2.29 8.48
N ILE A 373 44.51 2.77 7.69
CA ILE A 373 43.36 2.03 7.21
C ILE A 373 43.48 1.86 5.70
N ASP A 374 43.52 0.61 5.28
CA ASP A 374 43.36 0.20 3.89
C ASP A 374 41.94 -0.37 3.73
N ALA A 375 41.06 0.34 3.04
CA ALA A 375 39.69 -0.06 2.79
C ALA A 375 39.56 -0.91 1.50
N ASP A 376 40.65 -1.12 0.75
CA ASP A 376 40.64 -1.90 -0.48
C ASP A 376 40.68 -3.42 -0.19
N THR A 377 40.52 -4.22 -1.26
CA THR A 377 40.58 -5.69 -1.18
C THR A 377 41.95 -6.17 -0.67
N GLY A 378 41.94 -7.04 0.35
CA GLY A 378 43.15 -7.48 1.06
C GLY A 378 43.65 -6.48 2.12
N GLY A 379 42.90 -5.41 2.40
CA GLY A 379 43.24 -4.35 3.34
C GLY A 379 42.95 -4.67 4.81
N THR A 380 42.63 -3.63 5.58
CA THR A 380 42.42 -3.68 7.03
C THR A 380 41.14 -4.43 7.39
N THR A 381 41.29 -5.48 8.19
CA THR A 381 40.20 -6.22 8.84
C THR A 381 40.01 -5.75 10.28
N LEU A 382 38.85 -6.03 10.90
CA LEU A 382 38.62 -5.67 12.31
C LEU A 382 39.64 -6.32 13.24
N THR A 383 40.01 -7.58 12.98
CA THR A 383 41.06 -8.28 13.75
C THR A 383 42.42 -7.62 13.58
N SER A 384 42.80 -7.21 12.36
CA SER A 384 44.07 -6.55 12.11
C SER A 384 44.12 -5.16 12.76
N LEU A 385 43.00 -4.42 12.76
CA LEU A 385 42.88 -3.12 13.40
C LEU A 385 43.02 -3.25 14.92
N ALA A 386 42.32 -4.22 15.53
CA ALA A 386 42.46 -4.50 16.96
C ALA A 386 43.92 -4.81 17.31
N ALA A 387 44.60 -5.66 16.53
CA ALA A 387 46.00 -5.99 16.75
C ALA A 387 46.96 -4.79 16.59
N GLN A 388 46.69 -3.88 15.65
CA GLN A 388 47.48 -2.64 15.50
C GLN A 388 47.35 -1.72 16.72
N ILE A 389 46.14 -1.62 17.28
CA ILE A 389 45.89 -0.79 18.47
C ILE A 389 46.42 -1.46 19.75
N ASP A 390 46.27 -2.78 19.88
CA ASP A 390 46.77 -3.57 21.02
C ASP A 390 48.31 -3.58 21.12
N ALA A 391 49.00 -3.20 20.04
CA ALA A 391 50.45 -3.04 20.03
C ALA A 391 50.94 -1.68 20.61
N ILE A 392 50.03 -0.77 20.95
CA ILE A 392 50.35 0.52 21.56
C ILE A 392 50.48 0.34 23.08
N ASP A 393 51.55 0.90 23.67
CA ASP A 393 51.76 0.86 25.11
C ASP A 393 50.62 1.54 25.90
N ASP A 394 50.35 1.03 27.11
CA ASP A 394 49.37 1.56 28.07
C ASP A 394 47.89 1.49 27.66
N ILE A 395 47.56 0.80 26.56
CA ILE A 395 46.19 0.46 26.16
C ILE A 395 46.11 -1.01 25.68
N SER A 396 44.90 -1.54 25.59
CA SER A 396 44.60 -2.84 24.99
C SER A 396 43.42 -2.76 24.05
N ALA A 397 43.41 -3.58 23.01
CA ALA A 397 42.32 -3.63 22.05
C ALA A 397 41.96 -5.06 21.64
N SER A 398 40.66 -5.32 21.51
CA SER A 398 40.15 -6.65 21.17
C SER A 398 38.88 -6.58 20.35
N VAL A 399 38.61 -7.66 19.61
CA VAL A 399 37.31 -7.88 18.97
C VAL A 399 36.44 -8.68 19.94
N THR A 400 35.30 -8.11 20.32
CA THR A 400 34.34 -8.76 21.21
C THR A 400 33.63 -9.92 20.52
N SER A 401 32.99 -10.79 21.30
CA SER A 401 32.25 -11.93 20.75
C SER A 401 31.04 -11.54 19.90
N ASP A 402 30.54 -10.31 20.05
CA ASP A 402 29.49 -9.72 19.19
C ASP A 402 30.06 -8.92 18.00
N GLY A 403 31.34 -9.11 17.66
CA GLY A 403 31.94 -8.55 16.45
C GLY A 403 32.23 -7.05 16.51
N LYS A 404 32.47 -6.48 17.69
CA LYS A 404 32.73 -5.05 17.88
C LYS A 404 34.15 -4.81 18.35
N LEU A 405 34.73 -3.66 17.99
CA LEU A 405 36.01 -3.23 18.55
C LEU A 405 35.80 -2.74 19.98
N ARG A 406 36.64 -3.19 20.91
CA ARG A 406 36.76 -2.66 22.26
C ARG A 406 38.20 -2.21 22.50
N ILE A 407 38.34 -1.02 23.08
CA ILE A 407 39.64 -0.45 23.48
C ILE A 407 39.53 -0.07 24.95
N ASP A 408 40.51 -0.49 25.74
CA ASP A 408 40.60 -0.23 27.18
C ASP A 408 41.97 0.37 27.51
N ALA A 409 41.99 1.45 28.29
CA ALA A 409 43.22 2.00 28.82
C ALA A 409 43.69 1.21 30.04
N ASP A 410 45.00 1.11 30.23
CA ASP A 410 45.57 0.60 31.47
C ASP A 410 45.26 1.54 32.64
N SER A 411 45.35 1.01 33.86
CA SER A 411 45.03 1.79 35.07
C SER A 411 45.92 3.04 35.20
N GLY A 412 45.28 4.20 35.23
CA GLY A 412 45.96 5.50 35.31
C GLY A 412 46.23 6.16 33.96
N TYR A 413 45.78 5.55 32.86
CA TYR A 413 45.86 6.11 31.52
C TYR A 413 44.47 6.35 30.93
N THR A 414 44.42 7.19 29.90
CA THR A 414 43.24 7.44 29.07
C THR A 414 43.67 7.65 27.62
N PHE A 415 42.75 7.58 26.68
CA PHE A 415 43.05 7.80 25.26
C PHE A 415 41.98 8.63 24.54
N ALA A 416 42.37 9.25 23.44
CA ALA A 416 41.45 9.99 22.56
C ALA A 416 41.86 9.85 21.10
N PHE A 417 40.96 10.25 20.20
CA PHE A 417 41.15 10.12 18.76
C PHE A 417 41.15 11.50 18.09
N SER A 418 41.88 11.64 16.98
CA SER A 418 41.78 12.80 16.10
C SER A 418 42.07 12.43 14.64
N ASP A 419 41.77 13.36 13.73
CA ASP A 419 42.21 13.34 12.33
C ASP A 419 41.90 12.04 11.56
N ASP A 420 40.71 11.44 11.80
CA ASP A 420 40.27 10.28 11.03
C ASP A 420 39.88 10.67 9.60
N THR A 421 40.82 10.42 8.67
CA THR A 421 40.61 10.62 7.23
C THR A 421 40.00 9.40 6.55
N SER A 422 39.92 8.27 7.24
CA SER A 422 39.40 7.00 6.71
C SER A 422 37.90 6.78 6.99
N ASN A 423 37.34 7.56 7.91
CA ASN A 423 36.00 7.39 8.51
C ASN A 423 35.79 6.09 9.29
N VAL A 424 36.86 5.33 9.56
CA VAL A 424 36.77 4.03 10.23
C VAL A 424 36.13 4.14 11.61
N LEU A 425 36.43 5.22 12.37
CA LEU A 425 35.93 5.38 13.73
C LEU A 425 34.41 5.52 13.74
N ALA A 426 33.88 6.37 12.86
CA ALA A 426 32.43 6.51 12.70
C ALA A 426 31.78 5.23 12.19
N ALA A 427 32.40 4.54 11.23
CA ALA A 427 31.85 3.34 10.60
C ALA A 427 31.76 2.13 11.55
N ILE A 428 32.72 1.97 12.47
CA ILE A 428 32.67 0.93 13.52
C ILE A 428 31.98 1.42 14.81
N GLY A 429 31.59 2.70 14.87
CA GLY A 429 30.80 3.26 15.95
C GLY A 429 31.61 3.62 17.19
N ILE A 430 32.86 4.02 17.02
CA ILE A 430 33.77 4.52 18.06
C ILE A 430 33.69 6.05 18.06
N ASN A 431 33.57 6.65 19.25
CA ASN A 431 33.44 8.10 19.42
C ASN A 431 32.25 8.69 18.62
N THR A 432 31.14 7.96 18.53
CA THR A 432 29.94 8.40 17.80
C THR A 432 28.88 9.00 18.72
N PHE A 433 28.05 9.89 18.15
CA PHE A 433 26.95 10.54 18.87
C PHE A 433 25.68 9.67 18.86
N PHE A 434 25.26 9.27 17.66
CA PHE A 434 24.12 8.41 17.42
C PHE A 434 24.55 6.94 17.23
N THR A 435 23.57 6.07 17.42
CA THR A 435 23.58 4.64 17.04
C THR A 435 22.42 4.37 16.09
N GLY A 436 22.41 3.17 15.48
CA GLY A 436 21.37 2.77 14.54
C GLY A 436 21.74 3.04 13.09
N VAL A 437 20.87 2.62 12.17
CA VAL A 437 21.15 2.59 10.73
C VAL A 437 19.97 3.10 9.88
N GLY A 438 18.91 3.60 10.55
CA GLY A 438 17.66 4.07 9.95
C GLY A 438 16.71 4.61 11.02
N ALA A 439 15.51 5.02 10.61
CA ALA A 439 14.56 5.73 11.47
C ALA A 439 14.04 4.84 12.60
N GLY A 440 13.84 3.53 12.34
CA GLY A 440 13.41 2.57 13.34
C GLY A 440 14.48 2.20 14.39
N THR A 441 15.74 2.47 14.11
CA THR A 441 16.87 2.02 14.95
C THR A 441 17.70 3.16 15.54
N ILE A 442 17.45 4.41 15.15
CA ILE A 442 18.18 5.55 15.65
C ILE A 442 18.11 5.64 17.19
N GLY A 443 19.27 5.87 17.79
CA GLY A 443 19.46 5.96 19.22
C GLY A 443 20.70 6.77 19.56
N LEU A 444 20.99 6.91 20.84
CA LEU A 444 22.17 7.62 21.33
C LEU A 444 23.25 6.60 21.70
N SER A 445 24.51 7.01 21.64
CA SER A 445 25.64 6.18 22.06
C SER A 445 25.56 5.86 23.56
N ASP A 446 25.85 4.61 23.93
CA ASP A 446 25.90 4.17 25.33
C ASP A 446 26.98 4.94 26.10
N VAL A 447 28.07 5.32 25.43
CA VAL A 447 29.18 6.09 26.02
C VAL A 447 28.68 7.47 26.47
N ILE A 448 27.97 8.18 25.59
CA ILE A 448 27.37 9.49 25.91
C ILE A 448 26.21 9.35 26.90
N THR A 449 25.46 8.25 26.83
CA THR A 449 24.39 7.95 27.79
C THR A 449 24.96 7.80 29.20
N SER A 450 26.14 7.16 29.34
CA SER A 450 26.82 7.00 30.62
C SER A 450 27.37 8.32 31.15
N ASP A 451 28.00 9.12 30.28
CA ASP A 451 28.56 10.42 30.64
C ASP A 451 28.51 11.40 29.45
N LYS A 452 27.91 12.57 29.69
CA LYS A 452 27.66 13.60 28.68
C LYS A 452 28.92 14.43 28.42
N ASN A 453 29.94 14.28 29.26
CA ASN A 453 31.26 14.85 29.05
C ASN A 453 31.94 14.27 27.80
N TYR A 454 31.52 13.10 27.30
CA TYR A 454 32.02 12.51 26.05
C TYR A 454 31.40 13.10 24.77
N ILE A 455 30.48 14.07 24.87
CA ILE A 455 30.00 14.77 23.67
C ILE A 455 31.17 15.56 23.07
N SER A 456 31.51 15.32 21.81
CA SER A 456 32.72 15.84 21.19
C SER A 456 32.54 17.25 20.66
N ALA A 457 32.85 18.25 21.49
CA ALA A 457 32.74 19.68 21.14
C ALA A 457 34.06 20.30 20.67
N ALA A 458 35.18 19.78 21.16
CA ALA A 458 36.53 20.26 20.88
C ALA A 458 37.22 19.39 19.83
N GLN A 459 38.35 19.86 19.30
CA GLN A 459 39.32 19.04 18.57
C GLN A 459 40.63 19.00 19.34
N ILE A 460 41.36 17.88 19.23
CA ILE A 460 42.70 17.77 19.83
C ILE A 460 43.66 18.68 19.08
N HIS A 461 44.46 19.47 19.81
CA HIS A 461 45.44 20.37 19.20
C HIS A 461 46.67 19.60 18.71
N SER A 462 47.53 20.22 17.90
CA SER A 462 48.71 19.53 17.34
C SER A 462 49.72 19.05 18.40
N ASP A 463 49.66 19.62 19.61
CA ASP A 463 50.45 19.20 20.77
C ASP A 463 49.76 18.12 21.63
N GLY A 464 48.58 17.66 21.19
CA GLY A 464 47.76 16.68 21.89
C GLY A 464 46.95 17.26 23.05
N SER A 465 46.96 18.57 23.28
CA SER A 465 46.18 19.15 24.36
C SER A 465 44.68 19.14 24.06
N ILE A 466 43.87 18.82 25.08
CA ILE A 466 42.41 18.90 25.06
C ILE A 466 42.00 20.19 25.77
N ALA A 467 41.61 21.20 25.00
CA ALA A 467 41.16 22.47 25.54
C ALA A 467 39.64 22.47 25.75
N ALA A 468 39.19 22.45 27.02
CA ALA A 468 37.77 22.42 27.38
C ALA A 468 36.93 23.60 26.86
N GLY A 469 37.58 24.69 26.44
CA GLY A 469 36.94 25.85 25.82
C GLY A 469 36.98 25.87 24.28
N ASP A 470 37.57 24.86 23.63
CA ASP A 470 37.57 24.74 22.17
C ASP A 470 36.18 24.29 21.68
N ASN A 471 35.66 24.96 20.65
CA ASN A 471 34.34 24.74 20.09
C ASN A 471 34.34 24.33 18.62
N LYS A 472 35.51 24.04 18.04
CA LYS A 472 35.64 23.84 16.59
C LYS A 472 34.79 22.68 16.10
N ASN A 473 34.73 21.59 16.85
CA ASN A 473 33.94 20.43 16.46
C ASN A 473 32.43 20.68 16.62
N ALA A 474 32.02 21.35 17.70
CA ALA A 474 30.61 21.71 17.89
C ALA A 474 30.10 22.64 16.79
N LEU A 475 30.90 23.64 16.38
CA LEU A 475 30.57 24.49 15.23
C LEU A 475 30.52 23.69 13.93
N ALA A 476 31.49 22.80 13.70
CA ALA A 476 31.49 21.94 12.51
C ALA A 476 30.27 21.01 12.45
N ILE A 477 29.78 20.51 13.60
CA ILE A 477 28.55 19.73 13.67
C ILE A 477 27.33 20.62 13.40
N ALA A 478 27.26 21.82 13.99
CA ALA A 478 26.15 22.75 13.76
C ALA A 478 26.06 23.18 12.27
N ASP A 479 27.19 23.34 11.60
CA ASP A 479 27.26 23.70 10.17
C ASP A 479 26.83 22.55 9.24
N LEU A 480 26.68 21.31 9.74
CA LEU A 480 26.20 20.17 8.94
C LEU A 480 24.79 20.39 8.40
N GLN A 481 23.97 21.19 9.07
CA GLN A 481 22.63 21.55 8.58
C GLN A 481 22.66 22.20 7.19
N TYR A 482 23.75 22.88 6.84
CA TYR A 482 23.94 23.55 5.54
C TYR A 482 24.75 22.71 4.54
N LYS A 483 25.24 21.54 4.96
CA LYS A 483 26.11 20.70 4.13
C LYS A 483 25.27 19.90 3.14
N LEU A 484 25.69 19.95 1.87
CA LEU A 484 25.14 19.07 0.83
C LEU A 484 25.72 17.67 0.97
N VAL A 485 24.85 16.70 1.21
CA VAL A 485 25.16 15.28 1.35
C VAL A 485 24.41 14.47 0.30
N ASP A 486 24.95 13.30 -0.01
CA ASP A 486 24.36 12.36 -0.96
C ASP A 486 23.42 11.43 -0.18
N ILE A 487 22.11 11.59 -0.38
CA ILE A 487 21.05 10.83 0.32
C ILE A 487 20.40 9.87 -0.68
N ALA A 488 20.20 8.62 -0.26
CA ALA A 488 19.46 7.66 -1.05
C ALA A 488 18.01 8.13 -1.27
N GLN A 489 17.49 7.94 -2.48
CA GLN A 489 16.10 8.21 -2.81
C GLN A 489 15.51 6.99 -3.49
N TRP A 490 14.40 6.48 -2.96
CA TRP A 490 13.81 5.23 -3.40
C TRP A 490 12.68 5.45 -4.39
N THR A 491 12.59 4.55 -5.36
CA THR A 491 11.40 4.35 -6.18
C THR A 491 10.95 2.92 -6.01
N CYS A 492 9.72 2.72 -5.54
CA CYS A 492 9.14 1.40 -5.30
C CYS A 492 8.10 1.09 -6.38
N ASP A 493 8.22 -0.08 -6.99
CA ASP A 493 7.34 -0.55 -8.06
C ASP A 493 7.14 -2.06 -7.92
N ARG A 494 5.88 -2.50 -7.88
CA ARG A 494 5.55 -3.93 -7.69
C ARG A 494 6.12 -4.83 -8.79
N ARG A 495 6.23 -4.33 -10.02
CA ARG A 495 6.60 -5.11 -11.21
C ARG A 495 8.10 -5.15 -11.43
N ASN A 496 8.78 -4.02 -11.27
CA ASN A 496 10.19 -3.85 -11.59
C ASN A 496 11.10 -3.95 -10.36
N GLY A 497 10.50 -3.99 -9.16
CA GLY A 497 11.22 -3.99 -7.90
C GLY A 497 11.59 -2.57 -7.44
N ASN A 498 12.12 -2.49 -6.23
CA ASN A 498 12.55 -1.23 -5.65
C ASN A 498 13.92 -0.85 -6.21
N THR A 499 14.07 0.42 -6.59
CA THR A 499 15.30 0.97 -7.13
C THR A 499 15.81 2.09 -6.24
N GLN A 500 17.10 2.05 -5.93
CA GLN A 500 17.78 3.07 -5.15
C GLN A 500 18.44 4.07 -6.11
N GLY A 501 17.98 5.31 -6.06
CA GLY A 501 18.65 6.47 -6.61
C GLY A 501 19.42 7.24 -5.54
N CYS A 502 20.02 8.36 -5.94
CA CYS A 502 20.73 9.26 -5.04
C CYS A 502 20.42 10.71 -5.41
N ILE A 503 20.23 11.56 -4.40
CA ILE A 503 20.07 13.00 -4.56
C ILE A 503 21.07 13.72 -3.66
N ARG A 504 21.67 14.80 -4.18
CA ARG A 504 22.60 15.64 -3.42
C ARG A 504 21.87 16.86 -2.88
N THR A 505 21.67 16.95 -1.58
CA THR A 505 20.83 17.98 -0.93
C THR A 505 21.21 18.16 0.54
N THR A 506 20.62 19.13 1.24
CA THR A 506 20.70 19.22 2.70
C THR A 506 19.72 18.24 3.35
N ILE A 507 19.96 17.87 4.61
CA ILE A 507 19.08 16.99 5.40
C ILE A 507 17.66 17.60 5.53
N GLU A 508 17.59 18.92 5.77
CA GLU A 508 16.32 19.64 5.92
C GLU A 508 15.54 19.73 4.60
N ASP A 509 16.21 20.07 3.50
CA ASP A 509 15.59 20.11 2.18
C ASP A 509 15.07 18.73 1.73
N TYR A 510 15.79 17.65 2.07
CA TYR A 510 15.33 16.29 1.79
C TYR A 510 14.03 15.98 2.53
N TYR A 511 13.94 16.32 3.82
CA TYR A 511 12.72 16.13 4.60
C TYR A 511 11.55 16.96 4.04
N HIS A 512 11.77 18.23 3.69
CA HIS A 512 10.74 19.05 3.07
C HIS A 512 10.30 18.52 1.71
N ALA A 513 11.22 17.98 0.90
CA ALA A 513 10.89 17.33 -0.36
C ALA A 513 10.07 16.04 -0.14
N LEU A 514 10.38 15.25 0.89
CA LEU A 514 9.62 14.07 1.29
C LEU A 514 8.16 14.46 1.59
N VAL A 515 7.94 15.38 2.54
CA VAL A 515 6.60 15.86 2.94
C VAL A 515 5.87 16.54 1.77
N GLY A 516 6.58 17.35 0.98
CA GLY A 516 6.00 17.99 -0.20
C GLY A 516 5.53 16.98 -1.25
N SER A 517 6.34 15.94 -1.52
CA SER A 517 5.97 14.87 -2.46
C SER A 517 4.78 14.03 -1.96
N MET A 518 4.66 13.87 -0.63
CA MET A 518 3.49 13.27 0.02
C MET A 518 2.20 14.02 -0.33
N GLY A 519 2.18 15.33 -0.09
CA GLY A 519 1.01 16.16 -0.35
C GLY A 519 0.65 16.20 -1.85
N ILE A 520 1.64 16.17 -2.74
CA ILE A 520 1.41 16.06 -4.19
C ILE A 520 0.75 14.71 -4.53
N THR A 521 1.23 13.62 -3.92
CA THR A 521 0.71 12.25 -4.13
C THR A 521 -0.73 12.15 -3.62
N SER A 522 -1.01 12.61 -2.40
CA SER A 522 -2.35 12.64 -1.80
C SER A 522 -3.33 13.43 -2.66
N ALA A 523 -2.94 14.64 -3.08
CA ALA A 523 -3.76 15.46 -3.96
C ALA A 523 -3.99 14.79 -5.33
N SER A 524 -3.02 14.01 -5.84
CA SER A 524 -3.18 13.22 -7.06
C SER A 524 -4.21 12.10 -6.89
N VAL A 525 -4.12 11.35 -5.78
CA VAL A 525 -5.06 10.28 -5.42
C VAL A 525 -6.48 10.84 -5.25
N SER A 526 -6.65 11.94 -4.52
CA SER A 526 -7.95 12.58 -4.29
C SER A 526 -8.60 13.10 -5.58
N ARG A 527 -7.81 13.69 -6.49
CA ARG A 527 -8.26 14.06 -7.84
C ARG A 527 -8.69 12.82 -8.63
N GLY A 528 -7.91 11.74 -8.57
CA GLY A 528 -8.23 10.45 -9.19
C GLY A 528 -9.56 9.89 -8.71
N ARG A 529 -9.80 9.88 -7.39
CA ARG A 529 -11.07 9.45 -6.80
C ARG A 529 -12.24 10.29 -7.30
N SER A 530 -12.14 11.61 -7.19
CA SER A 530 -13.21 12.55 -7.56
C SER A 530 -13.57 12.46 -9.05
N PHE A 531 -12.57 12.30 -9.91
CA PHE A 531 -12.79 12.10 -11.35
C PHE A 531 -13.56 10.80 -11.64
N ASN A 532 -13.12 9.68 -11.06
CA ASN A 532 -13.79 8.39 -11.27
C ASN A 532 -15.20 8.36 -10.64
N GLU A 533 -15.40 9.02 -9.50
CA GLU A 533 -16.73 9.19 -8.88
C GLU A 533 -17.70 9.94 -9.80
N GLY A 534 -17.26 11.04 -10.42
CA GLY A 534 -18.05 11.75 -11.42
C GLY A 534 -18.44 10.87 -12.62
N MET A 535 -17.52 10.03 -13.09
CA MET A 535 -17.78 9.06 -14.17
C MET A 535 -18.77 7.97 -13.77
N VAL A 536 -18.62 7.41 -12.57
CA VAL A 536 -19.55 6.41 -12.01
C VAL A 536 -20.95 7.00 -11.91
N ASN A 537 -21.09 8.21 -11.36
CA ASN A 537 -22.39 8.87 -11.25
C ASN A 537 -23.03 9.09 -12.63
N LYS A 538 -22.25 9.51 -13.63
CA LYS A 538 -22.77 9.70 -14.98
C LYS A 538 -23.24 8.41 -15.64
N LEU A 539 -22.49 7.33 -15.43
CA LEU A 539 -22.83 6.00 -15.97
C LEU A 539 -24.03 5.39 -15.25
N ARG A 540 -24.19 5.63 -13.94
CA ARG A 540 -25.41 5.26 -13.19
C ARG A 540 -26.63 5.99 -13.75
N GLU A 541 -26.56 7.29 -13.98
CA GLU A 541 -27.66 8.04 -14.63
C GLU A 541 -28.02 7.50 -16.03
N LEU A 542 -27.02 7.06 -16.81
CA LEU A 542 -27.25 6.45 -18.13
C LEU A 542 -27.93 5.09 -17.99
N ARG A 543 -27.42 4.25 -17.09
CA ARG A 543 -28.01 2.94 -16.78
C ARG A 543 -29.46 3.08 -16.33
N ASP A 544 -29.73 3.99 -15.39
CA ASP A 544 -31.05 4.16 -14.78
C ASP A 544 -32.06 4.65 -15.80
N ARG A 545 -31.67 5.52 -16.74
CA ARG A 545 -32.52 5.92 -17.87
C ARG A 545 -32.95 4.76 -18.77
N ILE A 546 -32.17 3.69 -18.85
CA ILE A 546 -32.44 2.54 -19.73
C ILE A 546 -33.17 1.44 -18.95
N SER A 547 -32.71 1.15 -17.73
CA SER A 547 -32.99 -0.10 -17.03
C SER A 547 -33.80 0.08 -15.75
N ALA A 548 -33.92 1.31 -15.23
CA ALA A 548 -34.68 1.55 -14.00
C ALA A 548 -36.19 1.44 -14.24
N VAL A 549 -36.89 1.10 -13.16
CA VAL A 549 -38.35 1.03 -13.15
C VAL A 549 -38.91 2.45 -12.96
N SER A 550 -39.76 2.89 -13.88
CA SER A 550 -40.52 4.14 -13.76
C SER A 550 -41.96 3.81 -13.37
N LEU A 551 -42.39 4.22 -12.17
CA LEU A 551 -43.74 3.96 -11.67
C LEU A 551 -44.82 4.51 -12.60
N ASP A 552 -44.59 5.66 -13.24
CA ASP A 552 -45.54 6.26 -14.17
C ASP A 552 -45.66 5.44 -15.47
N GLU A 553 -44.53 4.95 -15.99
CA GLU A 553 -44.53 4.07 -17.17
C GLU A 553 -45.16 2.72 -16.85
N GLU A 554 -44.81 2.13 -15.70
CA GLU A 554 -45.39 0.86 -15.27
C GLU A 554 -46.89 1.01 -15.00
N MET A 555 -47.36 2.10 -14.40
CA MET A 555 -48.78 2.37 -14.22
C MET A 555 -49.51 2.53 -15.56
N THR A 556 -48.90 3.25 -16.51
CA THR A 556 -49.45 3.39 -17.87
C THR A 556 -49.55 2.02 -18.57
N ASN A 557 -48.51 1.19 -18.46
CA ASN A 557 -48.51 -0.17 -18.99
C ASN A 557 -49.54 -1.05 -18.29
N LEU A 558 -49.70 -0.94 -16.97
CA LEU A 558 -50.68 -1.68 -16.19
C LEU A 558 -52.10 -1.37 -16.68
N ILE A 559 -52.43 -0.09 -16.85
CA ILE A 559 -53.73 0.37 -17.37
C ILE A 559 -53.95 -0.17 -18.79
N LYS A 560 -52.92 -0.10 -19.65
CA LYS A 560 -52.98 -0.65 -21.02
C LYS A 560 -53.28 -2.14 -21.02
N TYR A 561 -52.56 -2.93 -20.21
CA TYR A 561 -52.76 -4.38 -20.12
C TYR A 561 -54.12 -4.73 -19.50
N GLN A 562 -54.57 -4.01 -18.47
CA GLN A 562 -55.90 -4.19 -17.88
C GLN A 562 -57.04 -3.89 -18.87
N HIS A 563 -56.94 -2.81 -19.65
CA HIS A 563 -57.94 -2.49 -20.68
C HIS A 563 -57.96 -3.54 -21.80
N ALA A 564 -56.79 -3.99 -22.24
CA ALA A 564 -56.69 -5.04 -23.25
C ALA A 564 -57.22 -6.39 -22.73
N TYR A 565 -56.95 -6.74 -21.47
CA TYR A 565 -57.50 -7.91 -20.80
C TYR A 565 -59.04 -7.83 -20.72
N ALA A 566 -59.59 -6.69 -20.29
CA ALA A 566 -61.04 -6.49 -20.23
C ALA A 566 -61.71 -6.54 -21.62
N ALA A 567 -61.04 -6.05 -22.67
CA ALA A 567 -61.51 -6.15 -24.04
C ALA A 567 -61.53 -7.62 -24.54
N ALA A 568 -60.48 -8.39 -24.25
CA ALA A 568 -60.42 -9.80 -24.59
C ALA A 568 -61.47 -10.63 -23.82
N ALA A 569 -61.73 -10.31 -22.55
CA ALA A 569 -62.78 -10.95 -21.76
C ALA A 569 -64.17 -10.72 -22.36
N LYS A 570 -64.47 -9.49 -22.81
CA LYS A 570 -65.74 -9.19 -23.52
C LYS A 570 -65.88 -9.99 -24.82
N LEU A 571 -64.79 -10.22 -25.55
CA LEU A 571 -64.81 -11.07 -26.75
C LEU A 571 -65.16 -12.52 -26.42
N ILE A 572 -64.71 -13.04 -25.27
CA ILE A 572 -65.13 -14.36 -24.79
C ILE A 572 -66.63 -14.38 -24.51
N THR A 573 -67.14 -13.41 -23.73
CA THR A 573 -68.58 -13.34 -23.41
C THR A 573 -69.43 -13.26 -24.67
N ALA A 574 -69.08 -12.39 -25.61
CA ALA A 574 -69.81 -12.28 -26.88
C ALA A 574 -69.71 -13.56 -27.72
N SER A 575 -68.58 -14.26 -27.68
CA SER A 575 -68.42 -15.55 -28.37
C SER A 575 -69.25 -16.66 -27.72
N ASP A 576 -69.37 -16.65 -26.40
CA ASP A 576 -70.18 -17.59 -25.61
C ASP A 576 -71.68 -17.38 -25.90
N GLU A 577 -72.16 -16.14 -25.86
CA GLU A 577 -73.53 -15.76 -26.24
C GLU A 577 -73.87 -16.18 -27.68
N MET A 578 -72.95 -15.99 -28.63
CA MET A 578 -73.12 -16.43 -30.02
C MET A 578 -73.17 -17.97 -30.14
N LEU A 579 -72.43 -18.69 -29.29
CA LEU A 579 -72.38 -20.16 -29.28
C LEU A 579 -73.66 -20.73 -28.65
N GLU A 580 -74.15 -20.12 -27.57
CA GLU A 580 -75.42 -20.43 -26.93
C GLU A 580 -76.60 -20.17 -27.89
N THR A 581 -76.65 -19.02 -28.54
CA THR A 581 -77.68 -18.70 -29.56
C THR A 581 -77.68 -19.72 -30.71
N LEU A 582 -76.51 -20.19 -31.15
CA LEU A 582 -76.37 -21.22 -32.18
C LEU A 582 -76.78 -22.61 -31.72
N LEU A 583 -76.64 -22.91 -30.43
CA LEU A 583 -77.10 -24.16 -29.84
C LEU A 583 -78.63 -24.16 -29.61
N GLU A 584 -79.21 -23.01 -29.26
CA GLU A 584 -80.66 -22.82 -29.12
C GLU A 584 -81.41 -22.77 -30.47
N THR A 585 -80.71 -22.49 -31.58
CA THR A 585 -81.29 -22.49 -32.94
C THR A 585 -81.21 -23.85 -33.66
N LYS A 586 -80.86 -24.92 -32.94
CA LYS A 586 -81.06 -26.31 -33.36
C LYS A 586 -82.27 -26.91 -32.66
#